data_AF-U3A4Z7-F1
#
_entry.id   AF-U3A4Z7-F1
#
_cell.length_a   1.000
_cell.length_b   1.000
_cell.length_c   1.000
_cell.angle_alpha   90.00
_cell.angle_beta   90.00
_cell.angle_gamma   90.00
#
_symmetry.space_group_name_H-M   'P 1'
#
loop_
_entity.id
_entity.type
_entity.pdbx_description
1 polymer ?
#
loop_
_entity_poly.entity_id
_entity_poly.type
_entity_poly.pdbx_seq_one_letter_code
_entity_poly.pdbx_strand_id
1 'polypeptide(L)'
;MSGLIIGTLALASVWDIKTQRVPNLISLVLFVIAIFALVVQPEPVSVKALLAAILVTLAITLPGYIKGRLGGADIKLLLALALLSSFEQMLWLLITAFVLFIIYWWVFYRDKERAPFVPALFVAVCLQTFIV
;
A
#
# COMPACT_ATOMS: atom_id res chain seq x y z
N MET A 1 -13.87 -7.87 5.42
CA MET A 1 -12.79 -7.67 4.42
C MET A 1 -11.52 -7.11 5.05
N SER A 2 -11.63 -6.06 5.87
CA SER A 2 -10.49 -5.32 6.44
C SER A 2 -9.50 -6.20 7.22
N GLY A 3 -9.98 -7.18 8.00
CA GLY A 3 -9.09 -8.12 8.72
C GLY A 3 -8.18 -8.95 7.81
N LEU A 4 -8.65 -9.34 6.61
CA LEU A 4 -7.82 -10.09 5.65
C LEU A 4 -6.74 -9.20 5.03
N ILE A 5 -7.08 -7.94 4.74
CA ILE A 5 -6.14 -6.95 4.21
C ILE A 5 -5.06 -6.66 5.26
N ILE A 6 -5.45 -6.40 6.51
CA ILE A 6 -4.55 -6.17 7.65
C ILE A 6 -3.66 -7.39 7.87
N GLY A 7 -4.22 -8.60 7.90
CA GLY A 7 -3.45 -9.83 8.05
C GLY A 7 -2.42 -10.04 6.94
N THR A 8 -2.81 -9.76 5.68
CA THR A 8 -1.93 -9.88 4.52
C THR A 8 -0.80 -8.85 4.57
N LEU A 9 -1.10 -7.60 4.94
CA LEU A 9 -0.10 -6.54 5.10
C LEU A 9 0.80 -6.77 6.32
N ALA A 10 0.29 -7.35 7.40
CA ALA A 10 1.10 -7.75 8.55
C ALA A 10 2.14 -8.80 8.14
N LEU A 11 1.72 -9.83 7.39
CA LEU A 11 2.64 -10.81 6.82
C LEU A 11 3.65 -10.15 5.89
N ALA A 12 3.20 -9.30 4.97
CA ALA A 12 4.07 -8.56 4.06
C ALA A 12 5.12 -7.72 4.82
N SER A 13 4.70 -7.03 5.89
CA SER A 13 5.55 -6.22 6.76
C SER A 13 6.62 -7.06 7.45
N VAL A 14 6.28 -8.23 7.99
CA VAL A 14 7.26 -9.15 8.59
C VAL A 14 8.30 -9.62 7.57
N TRP A 15 7.87 -9.96 6.36
CA TRP A 15 8.78 -10.34 5.28
C TRP A 15 9.67 -9.19 4.83
N ASP A 16 9.11 -7.98 4.70
CA ASP A 16 9.84 -6.78 4.29
C ASP A 16 10.90 -6.39 5.33
N ILE A 17 10.58 -6.45 6.63
CA ILE A 17 11.56 -6.19 7.70
C ILE A 17 12.70 -7.23 7.68
N LYS A 18 12.37 -8.51 7.55
CA LYS A 18 13.36 -9.59 7.65
C LYS A 18 14.25 -9.70 6.41
N THR A 19 13.69 -9.48 5.23
CA THR A 19 14.34 -9.82 3.95
C THR A 19 14.46 -8.63 2.99
N GLN A 20 13.88 -7.47 3.32
CA GLN A 20 13.76 -6.29 2.44
C GLN A 20 13.16 -6.64 1.07
N ARG A 21 12.33 -7.69 1.05
CA ARG A 21 11.66 -8.23 -0.11
C ARG A 21 10.28 -8.71 0.32
N VAL A 22 9.29 -8.44 -0.52
CA VAL A 22 7.96 -9.02 -0.37
C VAL A 22 7.78 -10.08 -1.44
N PRO A 23 7.45 -11.34 -1.06
CA PRO A 23 7.13 -12.37 -2.03
C PRO A 23 5.96 -11.94 -2.93
N ASN A 24 6.09 -12.15 -4.25
CA ASN A 24 5.04 -11.82 -5.23
C ASN A 24 3.70 -12.50 -4.90
N LEU A 25 3.71 -13.66 -4.23
CA LEU A 25 2.51 -14.35 -3.80
C LEU A 25 1.69 -13.52 -2.81
N ILE A 26 2.33 -12.80 -1.88
CA ILE A 26 1.61 -11.96 -0.91
C ILE A 26 0.95 -10.78 -1.62
N SER A 27 1.67 -10.12 -2.54
CA SER A 27 1.09 -9.06 -3.36
C SER A 27 -0.07 -9.56 -4.23
N LEU A 28 0.05 -10.77 -4.79
CA LEU A 28 -1.02 -11.39 -5.59
C LEU A 28 -2.26 -11.69 -4.75
N VAL A 29 -2.08 -12.26 -3.54
CA VAL A 29 -3.19 -12.54 -2.62
C VAL A 29 -3.95 -11.25 -2.28
N LEU A 30 -3.24 -10.15 -1.98
CA LEU A 30 -3.89 -8.87 -1.71
C LEU A 30 -4.67 -8.35 -2.94
N PHE A 31 -4.11 -8.51 -4.15
CA PHE A 31 -4.77 -8.10 -5.38
C PHE A 31 -6.04 -8.93 -5.66
N VAL A 32 -6.01 -10.24 -5.42
CA VAL A 32 -7.17 -11.12 -5.54
C VAL A 32 -8.25 -10.74 -4.53
N ILE A 33 -7.88 -10.45 -3.28
CA ILE A 33 -8.81 -9.94 -2.26
C ILE A 33 -9.46 -8.63 -2.74
N ALA A 34 -8.69 -7.73 -3.33
CA ALA A 34 -9.19 -6.45 -3.84
C ALA A 34 -10.20 -6.61 -4.98
N ILE A 35 -9.91 -7.46 -5.96
CA ILE A 35 -10.84 -7.77 -7.05
C ILE A 35 -12.10 -8.45 -6.52
N PHE A 36 -11.94 -9.43 -5.62
CA PHE A 36 -13.08 -10.12 -5.02
C PHE A 36 -14.01 -9.16 -4.27
N ALA A 37 -13.43 -8.20 -3.54
CA ALA A 37 -14.19 -7.15 -2.87
C ALA A 37 -15.03 -6.32 -3.84
N LEU A 38 -14.45 -5.88 -4.95
CA LEU A 38 -15.15 -5.09 -5.99
C LEU A 38 -16.32 -5.86 -6.63
N VAL A 39 -16.20 -7.18 -6.78
CA VAL A 39 -17.23 -8.01 -7.41
C VAL A 39 -18.37 -8.33 -6.43
N VAL A 40 -18.06 -8.65 -5.18
CA VAL A 40 -19.04 -9.13 -4.19
C VAL A 40 -19.75 -7.98 -3.48
N GLN A 41 -19.06 -6.86 -3.27
CA GLN A 41 -19.61 -5.66 -2.65
C GLN A 41 -19.42 -4.50 -3.62
N PRO A 42 -20.21 -4.43 -4.70
CA PRO A 42 -20.22 -3.26 -5.57
C PRO A 42 -20.87 -2.12 -4.81
N GLU A 43 -20.08 -1.47 -3.94
CA GLU A 43 -20.35 -0.10 -3.55
C GLU A 43 -20.46 0.73 -4.83
N PRO A 44 -21.29 1.78 -4.88
CA PRO A 44 -21.43 2.66 -6.04
C PRO A 44 -20.17 3.52 -6.22
N VAL A 45 -19.02 2.87 -6.44
CA VAL A 45 -17.76 3.49 -6.78
C VAL A 45 -17.80 3.76 -8.27
N SER A 46 -17.88 5.04 -8.62
CA SER A 46 -17.75 5.46 -10.01
C SER A 46 -16.44 4.93 -10.60
N VAL A 47 -16.50 4.37 -11.81
CA VAL A 47 -15.31 3.96 -12.57
C VAL A 47 -14.29 5.11 -12.64
N LYS A 48 -14.76 6.36 -12.68
CA LYS A 48 -13.88 7.54 -12.65
C LYS A 48 -13.12 7.67 -11.33
N ALA A 49 -13.76 7.38 -10.20
CA ALA A 49 -13.12 7.43 -8.88
C ALA A 49 -12.06 6.34 -8.72
N LEU A 50 -12.37 5.11 -9.19
CA LEU A 50 -11.42 4.00 -9.21
C LEU A 50 -10.19 4.32 -10.07
N LEU A 51 -10.41 4.81 -11.30
CA LEU A 51 -9.32 5.21 -12.19
C LEU A 51 -8.49 6.35 -11.58
N ALA A 52 -9.11 7.32 -10.93
CA ALA A 52 -8.41 8.39 -10.26
C ALA A 52 -7.50 7.87 -9.13
N ALA A 53 -7.98 6.93 -8.31
CA ALA A 53 -7.18 6.29 -7.25
C ALA A 53 -5.97 5.53 -7.81
N ILE A 54 -6.16 4.78 -8.90
CA ILE A 54 -5.05 4.07 -9.58
C ILE A 54 -4.05 5.08 -10.17
N LEU A 55 -4.53 6.09 -10.89
CA LEU A 55 -3.68 7.08 -11.56
C LEU A 55 -2.85 7.89 -10.56
N VAL A 56 -3.43 8.33 -9.44
CA VAL A 56 -2.68 9.07 -8.42
C VAL A 56 -1.62 8.19 -7.76
N THR A 57 -1.96 6.92 -7.51
CA THR A 57 -1.02 5.94 -6.97
C THR A 57 0.18 5.76 -7.90
N LEU A 58 -0.07 5.58 -9.20
CA LEU A 58 0.99 5.44 -10.20
C LEU A 58 1.78 6.75 -10.36
N ALA A 59 1.12 7.89 -10.42
CA ALA A 59 1.77 9.20 -10.57
C ALA A 59 2.78 9.48 -9.46
N ILE A 60 2.49 9.05 -8.23
CA ILE A 60 3.38 9.22 -7.07
C ILE A 60 4.44 8.12 -7.01
N THR A 61 4.07 6.87 -7.27
CA THR A 61 4.98 5.72 -7.06
C THR A 61 5.94 5.48 -8.22
N LEU A 62 5.54 5.75 -9.48
CA LEU A 62 6.39 5.52 -10.66
C LEU A 62 7.68 6.35 -10.65
N PRO A 63 7.67 7.67 -10.34
CA PRO A 63 8.92 8.42 -10.23
C PRO A 63 9.86 7.85 -9.18
N GLY A 64 9.33 7.35 -8.07
CA GLY A 64 10.13 6.70 -7.02
C GLY A 64 10.72 5.36 -7.47
N TYR A 65 9.97 4.59 -8.26
CA TYR A 65 10.45 3.34 -8.85
C TYR A 65 11.56 3.56 -9.88
N ILE A 66 11.37 4.52 -10.79
CA ILE A 66 12.35 4.87 -11.83
C ILE A 66 13.66 5.36 -11.19
N LYS A 67 13.58 6.09 -10.07
CA LYS A 67 14.74 6.54 -9.28
C LYS A 67 15.37 5.45 -8.41
N GLY A 68 14.83 4.21 -8.45
CA GLY A 68 15.31 3.09 -7.65
C GLY A 68 15.06 3.22 -6.14
N ARG A 69 14.15 4.11 -5.72
CA ARG A 69 13.83 4.38 -4.31
C ARG A 69 12.64 3.57 -3.78
N LEU A 70 11.74 3.16 -4.67
CA LEU A 70 10.61 2.28 -4.36
C LEU A 70 10.77 0.94 -5.07
N GLY A 71 10.40 -0.15 -4.39
CA GLY A 71 10.41 -1.48 -4.95
C GLY A 71 9.16 -1.75 -5.80
N GLY A 72 9.28 -2.67 -6.76
CA GLY A 72 8.11 -3.11 -7.55
C GLY A 72 7.04 -3.80 -6.69
N ALA A 73 7.43 -4.38 -5.56
CA ALA A 73 6.48 -4.94 -4.59
C ALA A 73 5.60 -3.86 -3.96
N ASP A 74 6.18 -2.72 -3.57
CA ASP A 74 5.47 -1.62 -2.92
C ASP A 74 4.37 -1.08 -3.84
N ILE A 75 4.68 -0.91 -5.13
CA ILE A 75 3.72 -0.45 -6.15
C ILE A 75 2.57 -1.45 -6.28
N LYS A 76 2.85 -2.75 -6.34
CA LYS A 76 1.81 -3.78 -6.46
C LYS A 76 0.87 -3.77 -5.25
N LEU A 77 1.42 -3.63 -4.04
CA LEU A 77 0.62 -3.53 -2.82
C LEU A 77 -0.24 -2.26 -2.81
N LEU A 78 0.35 -1.11 -3.13
CA LEU A 78 -0.38 0.16 -3.22
C LEU A 78 -1.46 0.14 -4.29
N LEU A 79 -1.21 -0.49 -5.44
CA LEU A 79 -2.22 -0.67 -6.48
C LEU A 79 -3.38 -1.56 -6.02
N ALA A 80 -3.10 -2.64 -5.29
CA ALA A 80 -4.16 -3.46 -4.71
C ALA A 80 -5.03 -2.65 -3.72
N LEU A 81 -4.42 -1.75 -2.94
CA LEU A 81 -5.13 -0.88 -2.02
C LEU A 81 -5.90 0.24 -2.73
N ALA A 82 -5.39 0.75 -3.86
CA ALA A 82 -6.10 1.71 -4.69
C ALA A 82 -7.40 1.14 -5.28
N LEU A 83 -7.44 -0.17 -5.56
CA LEU A 83 -8.67 -0.85 -5.99
C LEU A 83 -9.73 -0.92 -4.88
N LEU A 84 -9.32 -0.77 -3.62
CA LEU A 84 -10.17 -0.86 -2.44
C LEU A 84 -10.53 0.50 -1.85
N SER A 85 -10.01 1.59 -2.43
CA SER A 85 -10.06 2.93 -1.84
C SER A 85 -10.71 3.93 -2.81
N SER A 86 -11.44 4.90 -2.27
CA SER A 86 -11.79 6.11 -3.03
C SER A 86 -10.54 6.95 -3.32
N PHE A 87 -10.63 7.90 -4.25
CA PHE A 87 -9.53 8.82 -4.55
C PHE A 87 -9.02 9.55 -3.29
N GLU A 88 -9.94 10.05 -2.47
CA GLU A 88 -9.60 10.77 -1.24
C GLU A 88 -8.96 9.85 -0.20
N GLN A 89 -9.52 8.65 0.00
CA GLN A 89 -8.94 7.65 0.90
C GLN A 89 -7.53 7.26 0.45
N MET A 90 -7.31 7.05 -0.85
CA MET A 90 -6.01 6.69 -1.39
C MET A 90 -4.99 7.82 -1.24
N LEU A 91 -5.39 9.08 -1.42
CA LEU A 91 -4.54 10.23 -1.17
C LEU A 91 -4.11 10.29 0.30
N TRP A 92 -5.06 10.18 1.23
CA TRP A 92 -4.74 10.15 2.64
C TRP A 92 -3.83 8.97 2.98
N LEU A 93 -4.07 7.79 2.41
CA LEU A 93 -3.25 6.60 2.62
C LEU A 93 -1.81 6.80 2.16
N LEU A 94 -1.61 7.38 0.97
CA LEU A 94 -0.27 7.66 0.45
C LEU A 94 0.45 8.66 1.35
N ILE A 95 -0.22 9.76 1.74
CA ILE A 95 0.36 10.78 2.62
C ILE A 95 0.79 10.16 3.95
N THR A 96 -0.11 9.45 4.64
CA THR A 96 0.19 8.86 5.95
C THR A 96 1.27 7.80 5.84
N ALA A 97 1.22 6.92 4.84
CA ALA A 97 2.24 5.88 4.63
C ALA A 97 3.62 6.48 4.36
N PHE A 98 3.73 7.49 3.48
CA PHE A 98 5.01 8.14 3.19
C PHE A 98 5.55 8.94 4.37
N VAL A 99 4.70 9.66 5.11
CA VAL A 99 5.12 10.39 6.31
C VAL A 99 5.63 9.41 7.37
N LEU A 100 4.89 8.34 7.64
CA LEU A 100 5.31 7.29 8.58
C LEU A 100 6.61 6.62 8.12
N PHE A 101 6.76 6.38 6.82
CA PHE A 101 7.98 5.81 6.26
C PHE A 101 9.19 6.73 6.44
N ILE A 102 9.03 8.04 6.19
CA ILE A 102 10.10 9.03 6.39
C ILE A 102 10.52 9.07 7.86
N ILE A 103 9.56 9.11 8.79
CA ILE A 103 9.85 9.09 10.24
C ILE A 103 10.54 7.78 10.62
N TYR A 104 10.01 6.64 10.19
CA TYR A 104 10.55 5.33 10.47
C TYR A 104 11.98 5.16 9.94
N TRP A 105 12.22 5.62 8.70
CA TRP A 105 13.55 5.64 8.12
C TRP A 105 14.48 6.50 8.96
N TRP A 106 14.10 7.74 9.24
CA TRP A 106 14.93 8.69 9.98
C TRP A 106 15.34 8.18 11.37
N VAL A 107 14.45 7.46 12.07
CA VAL A 107 14.71 6.91 13.41
C VAL A 107 15.54 5.63 13.36
N PHE A 108 15.26 4.69 12.46
CA PHE A 108 15.81 3.32 12.54
C PHE A 108 16.77 2.93 11.41
N TYR A 109 16.77 3.66 10.28
CA TYR A 109 17.49 3.29 9.05
C TYR A 109 18.30 4.44 8.47
N ARG A 110 18.58 5.50 9.24
CA ARG A 110 19.26 6.72 8.75
C ARG A 110 20.54 6.44 7.97
N ASP A 111 21.34 5.48 8.44
CA ASP A 111 22.64 5.13 7.85
C ASP A 111 22.57 3.94 6.86
N LYS A 112 21.36 3.45 6.56
CA LYS A 112 21.14 2.32 5.65
C LYS A 112 20.68 2.81 4.28
N GLU A 113 21.18 2.16 3.23
CA GLU A 113 20.82 2.48 1.84
C GLU A 113 19.35 2.15 1.50
N ARG A 114 18.74 1.21 2.24
CA ARG A 114 17.38 0.72 2.00
C ARG A 114 16.64 0.53 3.33
N ALA A 115 15.38 0.96 3.36
CA ALA A 115 14.47 0.80 4.49
C ALA A 115 13.18 0.10 4.02
N PRO A 116 12.60 -0.79 4.83
CA PRO A 116 11.35 -1.47 4.48
C PRO A 116 10.17 -0.49 4.54
N PHE A 117 9.42 -0.39 3.43
CA PHE A 117 8.30 0.53 3.29
C PHE A 117 6.98 -0.05 3.82
N VAL A 118 6.79 -1.37 3.68
CA VAL A 118 5.53 -2.05 4.00
C VAL A 118 5.09 -1.90 5.46
N PRO A 119 5.99 -1.84 6.47
CA PRO A 119 5.58 -1.58 7.85
C PRO A 119 4.85 -0.24 8.02
N ALA A 120 5.31 0.81 7.36
CA ALA A 120 4.65 2.12 7.39
C ALA A 120 3.29 2.07 6.68
N LEU A 121 3.22 1.36 5.54
CA LEU A 121 1.96 1.14 4.83
C LEU A 121 0.94 0.36 5.67
N PHE A 122 1.38 -0.69 6.38
CA PHE A 122 0.55 -1.46 7.28
C PHE A 122 -0.07 -0.58 8.38
N VAL A 123 0.76 0.25 9.05
CA VAL A 123 0.29 1.16 10.09
C VAL A 123 -0.69 2.20 9.51
N ALA A 124 -0.40 2.75 8.33
CA ALA A 124 -1.28 3.69 7.65
C ALA A 124 -2.67 3.09 7.36
N VAL A 125 -2.71 1.86 6.84
CA VAL A 125 -3.97 1.13 6.62
C VAL A 125 -4.72 0.93 7.92
N CYS A 126 -4.04 0.46 8.98
CA CYS A 126 -4.67 0.28 10.29
C CYS A 126 -5.33 1.57 10.78
N LEU A 127 -4.62 2.71 10.72
CA LEU A 127 -5.14 4.02 11.15
C LEU A 127 -6.38 4.45 10.36
N GLN A 128 -6.41 4.21 9.05
CA GLN A 128 -7.49 4.68 8.18
C GLN A 128 -8.69 3.74 8.12
N THR A 129 -8.49 2.45 8.39
CA THR A 129 -9.61 1.51 8.56
C THR A 129 -10.47 1.82 9.79
N PHE A 130 -9.99 2.66 10.73
CA PHE A 130 -10.80 3.19 11.83
C PHE A 130 -11.54 4.49 11.48
N ILE A 131 -11.26 5.10 10.31
CA ILE A 131 -11.83 6.38 9.88
C ILE A 131 -13.01 6.17 8.89
N VAL A 132 -13.22 4.93 8.41
CA VAL A 132 -14.33 4.51 7.55
C VAL A 132 -15.36 3.72 8.35
#